data_AF-A0A3S0EQN0-F1
#
_entry.id   AF-A0A3S0EQN0-F1
#
_cell.length_a   1.000
_cell.length_b   1.000
_cell.length_c   1.000
_cell.angle_alpha   90.00
_cell.angle_beta   90.00
_cell.angle_gamma   90.00
#
_symmetry.space_group_name_H-M   'P 1'
#
loop_
_entity.id
_entity.type
_entity.pdbx_description
1 polymer ?
#
loop_
_entity_poly.entity_id
_entity_poly.type
_entity_poly.pdbx_seq_one_letter_code
_entity_poly.pdbx_strand_id
1 'polypeptide(L)'
;MSEFSAVQVDAVYERTPVGQSEVLHAQLPLSELERRLLGMLNGYTSMAHLQALMGMEAVSPEEVRHMLLLGLIRPCDALGNGHFNLGWPLRPVH
;
A
#
# COMPACT_ATOMS: atom_id res chain seq x y z
N MET A 1 -18.52 -13.05 2.87
CA MET A 1 -18.12 -12.39 4.12
C MET A 1 -16.70 -11.94 3.90
N SER A 2 -16.47 -10.66 3.62
CA SER A 2 -15.15 -10.16 3.21
C SER A 2 -14.25 -9.98 4.42
N GLU A 3 -13.19 -10.79 4.47
CA GLU A 3 -12.07 -10.69 5.42
C GLU A 3 -11.28 -9.39 5.12
N PHE A 4 -11.81 -8.24 5.55
CA PHE A 4 -11.00 -7.04 5.73
C PHE A 4 -10.21 -7.20 7.03
N SER A 5 -9.26 -8.14 6.97
CA SER A 5 -8.34 -8.49 8.04
C SER A 5 -7.59 -7.24 8.50
N ALA A 6 -7.45 -7.17 9.82
CA ALA A 6 -6.79 -6.10 10.55
C ALA A 6 -5.48 -5.64 9.88
N VAL A 7 -5.10 -4.38 10.09
CA VAL A 7 -3.75 -3.92 9.79
C VAL A 7 -2.78 -4.80 10.58
N GLN A 8 -2.15 -5.76 9.90
CA GLN A 8 -1.16 -6.63 10.53
C GLN A 8 0.15 -5.88 10.50
N VAL A 9 0.79 -5.78 11.66
CA VAL A 9 2.06 -5.06 11.84
C VAL A 9 3.16 -5.66 10.94
N ASP A 10 3.06 -6.96 10.63
CA ASP A 10 3.98 -7.69 9.75
C ASP A 10 3.49 -7.80 8.30
N ALA A 11 2.34 -7.22 7.94
CA ALA A 11 1.87 -7.26 6.57
C ALA A 11 2.72 -6.37 5.66
N VAL A 12 2.99 -6.90 4.47
CA VAL A 12 3.57 -6.18 3.35
C VAL A 12 2.43 -5.65 2.51
N TYR A 13 2.40 -4.34 2.26
CA TYR A 13 1.38 -3.69 1.46
C TYR A 13 1.92 -3.39 0.07
N GLU A 14 1.07 -3.51 -0.93
CA GLU A 14 1.36 -3.03 -2.28
C GLU A 14 0.34 -2.00 -2.76
N ARG A 15 0.81 -1.10 -3.63
CA ARG A 15 -0.03 -0.10 -4.28
C ARG A 15 -0.88 -0.77 -5.36
N THR A 16 -2.18 -0.50 -5.36
CA THR A 16 -3.08 -0.99 -6.42
C THR A 16 -2.99 -0.08 -7.65
N PRO A 17 -3.55 -0.50 -8.82
CA PRO A 17 -3.69 0.40 -9.97
C PRO A 17 -4.47 1.68 -9.64
N VAL A 18 -5.47 1.59 -8.75
CA VAL A 18 -6.23 2.75 -8.27
C VAL A 18 -5.33 3.69 -7.48
N GLY A 19 -4.53 3.15 -6.55
CA GLY A 19 -3.52 3.91 -5.82
C GLY A 19 -2.48 4.55 -6.74
N GLN A 20 -2.07 3.87 -7.81
CA GLN A 20 -1.13 4.44 -8.78
C GLN A 20 -1.73 5.62 -9.55
N SER A 21 -2.98 5.49 -10.01
CA SER A 21 -3.72 6.59 -10.62
C SER A 21 -3.86 7.77 -9.66
N GLU A 22 -4.11 7.50 -8.39
CA GLU A 22 -4.29 8.53 -7.37
C GLU A 22 -3.00 9.31 -7.08
N VAL A 23 -1.82 8.66 -7.14
CA VAL A 23 -0.54 9.38 -7.05
C VAL A 23 -0.33 10.34 -8.22
N LEU A 24 -0.79 9.97 -9.43
CA LEU A 24 -0.59 10.77 -10.63
C LEU A 24 -1.62 11.90 -10.77
N HIS A 25 -2.84 11.67 -10.31
CA HIS A 25 -3.97 12.55 -10.61
C HIS A 25 -4.61 13.20 -9.37
N ALA A 26 -4.30 12.73 -8.17
CA ALA A 26 -4.77 13.30 -6.89
C ALA A 26 -6.28 13.58 -6.85
N GLN A 27 -7.11 12.60 -7.23
CA GLN A 27 -8.56 12.76 -7.40
C GLN A 27 -9.34 12.60 -6.09
N LEU A 28 -8.76 11.94 -5.09
CA LEU A 28 -9.38 11.68 -3.80
C LEU A 28 -8.92 12.71 -2.74
N PRO A 29 -9.79 13.02 -1.77
CA PRO A 29 -9.48 13.92 -0.66
C PRO A 29 -8.63 13.20 0.40
N LEU A 30 -7.43 12.78 0.03
CA LEU A 30 -6.47 12.17 0.95
C LEU A 30 -5.79 13.20 1.84
N SER A 31 -5.48 12.82 3.08
CA SER A 31 -4.63 13.62 3.95
C SER A 31 -3.21 13.74 3.35
N GLU A 32 -2.44 14.73 3.80
CA GLU A 32 -1.04 14.87 3.36
C GLU A 32 -0.22 13.63 3.72
N LEU A 33 -0.47 13.05 4.88
CA LEU A 33 0.15 11.82 5.35
C LEU A 33 -0.18 10.63 4.44
N GLU A 34 -1.45 10.46 4.07
CA GLU A 34 -1.88 9.39 3.15
C GLU A 34 -1.27 9.54 1.76
N ARG A 35 -1.16 10.77 1.24
CA ARG A 35 -0.49 11.01 -0.05
C ARG A 35 0.99 10.67 0.01
N ARG A 36 1.68 11.05 1.09
CA ARG A 36 3.08 10.69 1.30
C ARG A 36 3.26 9.18 1.39
N LEU A 37 2.46 8.50 2.22
CA LEU A 37 2.47 7.04 2.34
C LEU A 37 2.23 6.36 1.00
N LEU A 38 1.19 6.79 0.29
CA LEU A 38 0.86 6.26 -1.02
C LEU A 38 2.00 6.49 -2.01
N GLY A 39 2.64 7.67 -1.99
CA GLY A 39 3.80 7.99 -2.83
C GLY A 39 5.03 7.14 -2.53
N MET A 40 5.31 6.85 -1.27
CA MET A 40 6.45 6.03 -0.83
C MET A 40 6.25 4.53 -1.07
N LEU A 41 5.01 4.07 -1.18
CA LEU A 41 4.67 2.68 -1.52
C LEU A 41 5.02 2.33 -2.97
N ASN A 42 6.30 2.17 -3.28
CA ASN A 42 6.76 1.78 -4.61
C ASN A 42 6.92 0.25 -4.71
N GLY A 43 5.83 -0.47 -4.47
CA GLY A 43 5.77 -1.93 -4.52
C GLY A 43 5.44 -2.51 -3.17
N TYR A 44 6.21 -3.51 -2.76
CA TYR A 44 6.01 -4.28 -1.54
C TYR A 44 6.69 -3.59 -0.34
N THR A 45 5.91 -2.96 0.55
CA THR A 45 6.46 -2.27 1.73
C THR A 45 5.76 -2.71 3.01
N SER A 46 6.51 -3.10 4.04
CA SER A 46 5.94 -3.44 5.35
C SER A 46 5.58 -2.19 6.16
N MET A 47 4.67 -2.33 7.11
CA MET A 47 4.29 -1.23 8.02
C MET A 47 5.46 -0.67 8.82
N ALA A 48 6.33 -1.53 9.33
CA ALA A 48 7.53 -1.11 10.04
C ALA A 48 8.45 -0.26 9.16
N HIS A 49 8.55 -0.60 7.86
CA HIS A 49 9.35 0.15 6.92
C HIS A 49 8.69 1.49 6.54
N LEU A 50 7.36 1.53 6.38
CA LEU A 50 6.64 2.79 6.19
C LEU A 50 6.81 3.73 7.38
N GLN A 51 6.71 3.22 8.60
CA GLN A 51 6.97 3.98 9.82
C GLN A 51 8.42 4.50 9.87
N ALA A 52 9.39 3.66 9.51
CA ALA A 52 10.79 4.08 9.46
C ALA A 52 11.06 5.18 8.42
N LEU A 53 10.41 5.10 7.24
CA LEU A 53 10.53 6.13 6.20
C LEU A 53 9.86 7.45 6.57
N MET A 54 8.76 7.40 7.32
CA MET A 54 8.08 8.58 7.87
C MET A 54 8.83 9.21 9.06
N GLY A 55 9.83 8.51 9.62
CA GLY A 55 10.67 9.01 10.70
C GLY A 55 9.90 9.25 12.00
N MET A 56 9.70 10.53 12.36
CA MET A 56 9.01 10.95 13.58
C MET A 56 7.49 11.10 13.41
N GLU A 57 6.98 11.09 12.18
CA GLU A 57 5.54 11.13 11.93
C GLU A 57 4.94 9.74 12.19
N ALA A 58 4.18 9.62 13.29
CA ALA A 58 3.52 8.36 13.63
C ALA A 58 2.48 8.02 12.57
N VAL A 59 2.76 7.01 11.75
CA VAL A 59 1.75 6.40 10.88
C VAL A 59 0.75 5.68 11.76
N SER A 60 -0.43 6.27 11.93
CA SER A 60 -1.49 5.62 12.66
C SER A 60 -2.07 4.46 11.81
N PRO A 61 -2.50 3.36 12.45
CA PRO A 61 -3.17 2.27 11.74
C PRO A 61 -4.45 2.70 11.01
N GLU A 62 -5.06 3.83 11.40
CA GLU A 62 -6.31 4.33 10.81
C GLU A 62 -6.12 4.83 9.38
N GLU A 63 -5.02 5.52 9.06
CA GLU A 63 -4.71 6.02 7.73
C GLU A 63 -4.49 4.85 6.76
N VAL A 64 -3.79 3.81 7.21
CA VAL A 64 -3.56 2.60 6.41
C VAL A 64 -4.86 1.84 6.20
N ARG A 65 -5.72 1.77 7.23
CA ARG A 65 -7.05 1.21 7.10
C ARG A 65 -7.92 2.01 6.12
N HIS A 66 -7.84 3.34 6.15
CA HIS A 66 -8.58 4.19 5.23
C HIS A 66 -8.13 3.97 3.78
N MET A 67 -6.82 3.91 3.54
CA MET A 67 -6.26 3.58 2.22
C MET A 67 -6.66 2.18 1.73
N LEU A 68 -6.76 1.20 2.63
CA LEU A 68 -7.29 -0.15 2.31
C LEU A 68 -8.76 -0.12 1.91
N LEU A 69 -9.59 0.63 2.64
CA LEU A 69 -11.02 0.78 2.34
C LEU A 69 -11.26 1.50 1.01
N LEU A 70 -10.43 2.48 0.68
CA LEU A 70 -10.44 3.16 -0.62
C LEU A 70 -9.84 2.31 -1.75
N GLY A 71 -9.29 1.12 -1.43
CA GLY A 71 -8.67 0.22 -2.41
C GLY A 71 -7.40 0.78 -3.04
N LEU A 72 -6.73 1.73 -2.39
CA LEU A 72 -5.49 2.35 -2.87
C LEU A 72 -4.27 1.44 -2.65
N ILE A 73 -4.35 0.62 -1.60
CA ILE A 73 -3.36 -0.38 -1.25
C ILE A 73 -4.06 -1.69 -0.94
N ARG A 74 -3.30 -2.79 -0.95
CA ARG A 74 -3.78 -4.10 -0.49
C ARG A 74 -2.67 -4.85 0.24
N PRO A 75 -3.00 -5.71 1.22
CA PRO A 75 -2.03 -6.63 1.77
C PRO A 75 -1.57 -7.58 0.66
N CYS A 76 -0.27 -7.86 0.63
CA CYS A 76 0.33 -8.81 -0.28
C CYS A 76 0.58 -10.12 0.46
N ASP A 77 -0.05 -11.19 -0.02
CA ASP A 77 0.14 -12.55 0.50
C ASP A 77 1.48 -13.20 0.06
N ALA A 78 2.42 -12.43 -0.51
CA ALA A 78 3.67 -12.95 -1.06
C ALA A 78 4.58 -13.64 -0.03
N LEU A 79 4.31 -13.50 1.27
CA LEU A 79 5.01 -14.25 2.33
C LEU A 79 4.55 -15.72 2.44
N GLY A 80 3.47 -16.13 1.76
CA GLY A 80 2.99 -17.51 1.75
C GLY A 80 3.69 -18.43 0.76
N ASN A 81 4.15 -17.91 -0.39
CA ASN A 81 4.77 -18.72 -1.45
C ASN A 81 5.75 -17.88 -2.29
N GLY A 82 7.00 -17.78 -1.82
CA GLY A 82 8.27 -17.48 -2.53
C GLY A 82 8.32 -16.90 -3.95
N HIS A 83 7.39 -16.07 -4.41
CA HIS A 83 7.39 -15.48 -5.75
C HIS A 83 7.57 -13.97 -5.64
N PHE A 84 8.82 -13.56 -5.44
CA PHE A 84 9.25 -12.18 -5.64
C PHE A 84 9.16 -11.85 -7.14
N ASN A 85 8.02 -11.36 -7.60
CA ASN A 85 7.93 -10.71 -8.91
C ASN A 85 8.46 -9.28 -8.79
N LEU A 86 9.78 -9.12 -8.92
CA LEU A 86 10.44 -7.85 -9.22
C LEU A 86 10.05 -7.43 -10.66
N GLY A 87 8.81 -6.98 -10.86
CA GLY A 87 8.25 -6.81 -12.21
C GLY A 87 7.17 -5.75 -12.33
N TRP A 88 7.53 -4.48 -12.11
CA TRP A 88 6.87 -3.38 -12.82
C TRP A 88 7.04 -3.57 -14.34
N PRO A 89 6.04 -3.23 -15.17
CA PRO A 89 4.73 -3.88 -15.28
C PRO A 89 4.79 -5.17 -16.14
N LEU A 90 4.04 -6.20 -15.76
CA LEU A 90 3.81 -7.36 -16.61
C LEU A 90 2.95 -6.93 -17.82
N ARG A 91 3.58 -6.92 -19.01
CA ARG A 91 2.86 -6.76 -20.27
C ARG A 91 1.78 -7.84 -20.40
N PRO A 92 0.62 -7.54 -20.99
CA PRO A 92 -0.35 -8.58 -21.33
C PRO A 92 0.28 -9.56 -22.31
N VAL A 93 0.23 -10.84 -21.99
CA VAL A 93 0.59 -11.93 -22.90
C VAL A 93 -0.59 -12.06 -23.88
N HIS A 94 -0.36 -11.69 -25.14
CA HIS A 94 -1.20 -12.07 -26.27
C HIS A 94 -0.60 -13.28 -26.96
#